data_AF-A0A2V8R843-F1
#
_entry.id   AF-A0A2V8R843-F1
#
_cell.length_a   1.000
_cell.length_b   1.000
_cell.length_c   1.000
_cell.angle_alpha   90.00
_cell.angle_beta   90.00
_cell.angle_gamma   90.00
#
_symmetry.space_group_name_H-M   'P 1'
#
loop_
_entity.id
_entity.type
_entity.pdbx_description
1 polymer ?
#
loop_
_entity_poly.entity_id
_entity_poly.type
_entity_poly.pdbx_seq_one_letter_code
_entity_poly.pdbx_strand_id
1 'polypeptide(L)'
;MDVLSKAPNVKLVALFAPEHGIRGVADEKVSDTNDEQTGLPIYSLYGESRRPKPEQLKDLDALVYDIQDVGVRFYTYITTLGYLLEEAAKAKLPVFILDRANPINGVD
;
A
#
# COMPACT_ATOMS: atom_id res chain seq x y z
N MET A 1 -8.91 4.61 -3.94
CA MET A 1 -8.54 4.23 -5.32
C MET A 1 -9.30 5.01 -6.36
N ASP A 2 -10.63 4.95 -6.36
CA ASP A 2 -11.48 5.61 -7.36
C ASP A 2 -11.20 7.12 -7.52
N VAL A 3 -10.88 7.79 -6.41
CA VAL A 3 -10.52 9.22 -6.41
C VAL A 3 -9.26 9.48 -7.25
N LEU A 4 -8.20 8.70 -7.04
CA LEU A 4 -6.96 8.84 -7.79
C LEU A 4 -7.11 8.35 -9.24
N SER A 5 -7.91 7.30 -9.48
CA SER A 5 -8.17 6.80 -10.83
C SER A 5 -8.96 7.80 -11.70
N LYS A 6 -9.75 8.69 -11.09
CA LYS A 6 -10.55 9.71 -11.80
C LYS A 6 -9.88 11.09 -11.84
N ALA A 7 -8.74 11.26 -11.16
CA ALA A 7 -8.04 12.53 -11.12
C ALA A 7 -7.33 12.79 -12.47
N PRO A 8 -7.59 13.93 -13.15
CA PRO A 8 -7.11 14.15 -14.52
C PRO A 8 -5.59 14.24 -14.66
N ASN A 9 -4.89 14.53 -13.56
CA ASN A 9 -3.44 14.77 -13.55
C ASN A 9 -2.68 13.65 -12.83
N VAL A 10 -3.34 12.53 -12.51
CA VAL A 10 -2.74 11.40 -11.81
C VAL A 10 -2.99 10.15 -12.63
N LYS A 11 -1.93 9.38 -12.86
CA LYS A 11 -2.03 8.06 -13.49
C LYS A 11 -1.77 6.99 -12.44
N LEU A 12 -2.83 6.30 -12.03
CA LEU A 12 -2.71 5.12 -11.18
C LEU A 12 -2.24 3.94 -12.04
N VAL A 13 -1.08 3.36 -11.72
CA VAL A 13 -0.42 2.33 -12.55
C VAL A 13 -0.26 0.98 -11.86
N ALA A 14 -0.26 0.94 -10.53
CA ALA A 14 -0.12 -0.27 -9.74
C ALA A 14 -0.75 -0.08 -8.37
N LEU A 15 -1.10 -1.20 -7.75
CA LEU A 15 -1.72 -1.27 -6.43
C LEU A 15 -0.90 -2.19 -5.54
N PHE A 16 -0.75 -1.84 -4.27
CA PHE A 16 -0.06 -2.67 -3.27
C PHE A 16 -1.03 -2.99 -2.14
N ALA A 17 -1.27 -4.27 -1.89
CA ALA A 17 -2.25 -4.74 -0.92
C ALA A 17 -1.56 -5.43 0.26
N PRO A 18 -1.93 -5.10 1.51
CA PRO A 18 -1.48 -5.84 2.70
C PRO A 18 -2.31 -7.12 2.89
N GLU A 19 -2.33 -7.64 4.12
CA GLU A 19 -2.90 -8.93 4.57
C GLU A 19 -4.32 -9.26 4.08
N HIS A 20 -5.23 -8.27 4.02
CA HIS A 20 -6.65 -8.49 3.70
C HIS A 20 -7.04 -8.04 2.29
N GLY A 21 -6.05 -7.90 1.39
CA GLY A 21 -6.27 -7.42 0.03
C GLY A 21 -6.62 -5.93 -0.04
N ILE A 22 -6.80 -5.44 -1.26
CA ILE A 22 -6.95 -4.01 -1.53
C ILE A 22 -8.27 -3.40 -1.00
N ARG A 23 -9.29 -4.23 -0.81
CA ARG A 23 -10.61 -3.83 -0.29
C ARG A 23 -10.85 -4.26 1.16
N GLY A 24 -9.88 -4.95 1.79
CA GLY A 24 -10.01 -5.45 3.16
C GLY A 24 -11.07 -6.55 3.34
N VAL A 25 -11.48 -7.21 2.26
CA VAL A 25 -12.53 -8.26 2.26
C VAL A 25 -11.95 -9.66 2.05
N ALA A 26 -10.65 -9.76 1.79
CA ALA A 26 -10.02 -11.07 1.60
C ALA A 26 -9.67 -11.70 2.96
N ASP A 27 -10.30 -12.84 3.25
CA ASP A 27 -9.99 -13.71 4.40
C ASP A 27 -8.84 -14.69 4.09
N GLU A 28 -8.34 -14.72 2.85
CA GLU A 28 -7.28 -15.62 2.39
C GLU A 28 -6.04 -14.85 1.91
N LYS A 29 -4.89 -15.54 1.87
CA LYS A 29 -3.63 -15.01 1.30
C LYS A 29 -3.89 -14.51 -0.12
N VAL A 30 -3.86 -13.20 -0.31
CA VAL A 30 -3.95 -12.59 -1.63
C VAL A 30 -2.60 -12.75 -2.31
N SER A 31 -2.56 -13.43 -3.46
CA SER A 31 -1.40 -13.43 -4.35
C SER A 31 -1.44 -12.19 -5.24
N ASP A 32 -0.34 -11.93 -5.95
CA ASP A 32 -0.35 -10.92 -7.02
C ASP A 32 -1.49 -11.24 -8.00
N THR A 33 -2.29 -10.23 -8.34
CA THR A 33 -3.48 -10.36 -9.18
C THR A 33 -3.72 -9.07 -9.97
N ASN A 34 -4.79 -8.96 -10.73
CA ASN A 34 -5.23 -7.71 -11.36
C ASN A 34 -6.56 -7.26 -10.75
N ASP A 35 -6.73 -5.95 -10.56
CA ASP A 35 -8.02 -5.39 -10.17
C ASP A 35 -9.05 -5.59 -11.29
N GLU A 36 -10.21 -6.16 -10.97
CA GLU A 36 -11.24 -6.49 -11.96
C GLU A 36 -11.87 -5.24 -12.62
N GLN A 37 -11.87 -4.09 -11.94
CA GLN A 37 -12.51 -2.87 -12.44
C GLN A 37 -11.53 -2.02 -13.25
N THR A 38 -10.29 -1.89 -12.79
CA THR A 38 -9.30 -1.00 -13.40
C THR A 38 -8.28 -1.75 -14.27
N GLY A 39 -8.21 -3.08 -14.17
CA GLY A 39 -7.21 -3.91 -14.86
C GLY A 39 -5.77 -3.69 -14.38
N LEU A 40 -5.59 -2.99 -13.25
CA LEU A 40 -4.27 -2.65 -12.73
C LEU A 40 -3.66 -3.81 -11.96
N PRO A 41 -2.33 -4.00 -12.02
CA PRO A 41 -1.67 -5.00 -11.22
C PRO A 41 -1.82 -4.67 -9.73
N ILE A 42 -2.18 -5.68 -8.95
CA ILE A 42 -2.20 -5.70 -7.48
C ILE A 42 -1.04 -6.58 -7.03
N TYR A 43 -0.09 -5.98 -6.31
CA TYR A 43 1.01 -6.69 -5.67
C TYR A 43 0.70 -6.95 -4.20
N SER A 44 0.84 -8.20 -3.78
CA SER A 44 0.67 -8.57 -2.37
C SER A 44 1.93 -8.29 -1.57
N LEU A 45 1.77 -7.55 -0.48
CA LEU A 45 2.80 -7.27 0.52
C LEU A 45 2.61 -8.15 1.77
N TYR A 46 2.04 -9.34 1.60
CA TYR A 46 1.76 -10.29 2.67
C TYR A 46 2.31 -11.69 2.39
N GLY A 47 2.57 -12.46 3.46
CA GLY A 47 3.14 -13.81 3.35
C GLY A 47 4.64 -13.80 3.06
N GLU A 48 5.04 -14.38 1.91
CA GLU A 48 6.44 -14.58 1.52
C GLU A 48 7.14 -13.27 1.11
N SER A 49 6.38 -12.35 0.50
CA SER A 49 6.89 -11.04 0.08
C SER A 49 6.20 -9.95 0.89
N ARG A 50 6.85 -9.48 1.95
CA ARG A 50 6.35 -8.35 2.78
C ARG A 50 6.86 -6.99 2.33
N ARG A 51 7.70 -6.98 1.30
CA ARG A 51 8.41 -5.82 0.76
C ARG A 51 8.08 -5.71 -0.73
N PRO A 52 7.87 -4.49 -1.26
CA PRO A 52 7.84 -4.28 -2.70
C PRO A 52 9.17 -4.72 -3.31
N LYS A 53 9.12 -5.43 -4.43
CA LYS A 53 10.32 -5.82 -5.17
C LYS A 53 10.83 -4.65 -6.01
N PRO A 54 12.14 -4.55 -6.29
CA PRO A 54 12.69 -3.47 -7.12
C PRO A 54 11.99 -3.34 -8.48
N GLU A 55 11.61 -4.46 -9.10
CA GLU A 55 10.93 -4.47 -10.39
C GLU A 55 9.52 -3.87 -10.31
N GLN A 56 8.85 -3.97 -9.16
CA GLN A 56 7.52 -3.40 -8.93
C GLN A 56 7.57 -1.88 -8.71
N LEU A 57 8.74 -1.34 -8.37
CA LEU A 57 8.94 0.09 -8.10
C LEU A 57 9.55 0.86 -9.28
N LYS A 58 10.16 0.15 -10.24
CA LYS A 58 11.01 0.73 -11.28
C LYS A 58 10.33 1.79 -12.15
N ASP A 59 9.05 1.61 -12.45
CA ASP A 59 8.30 2.48 -13.37
C ASP A 59 7.33 3.41 -12.62
N LEU A 60 7.53 3.58 -11.31
CA LEU A 60 6.74 4.48 -10.49
C LEU A 60 7.43 5.84 -10.37
N ASP A 61 6.64 6.91 -10.36
CA ASP A 61 7.11 8.26 -10.04
C ASP A 61 6.94 8.61 -8.56
N ALA A 62 5.98 7.96 -7.88
CA ALA A 62 5.69 8.13 -6.47
C ALA A 62 4.92 6.94 -5.89
N LEU A 63 4.95 6.79 -4.57
CA LEU A 63 4.06 5.91 -3.81
C LEU A 63 3.10 6.74 -2.95
N VAL A 64 1.87 6.25 -2.80
CA VAL A 64 0.88 6.82 -1.89
C VAL A 64 0.48 5.75 -0.87
N TYR A 65 0.57 6.08 0.41
CA TYR A 65 0.08 5.24 1.49
C TYR A 65 -1.16 5.87 2.11
N ASP A 66 -2.27 5.16 2.07
CA ASP A 66 -3.58 5.61 2.57
C ASP A 66 -4.32 4.43 3.21
N ILE A 67 -3.90 4.06 4.42
CA ILE A 67 -4.48 2.93 5.16
C ILE A 67 -4.73 3.36 6.61
N GLN A 68 -5.91 3.02 7.12
CA GLN A 68 -6.24 3.24 8.53
C GLN A 68 -5.56 2.18 9.40
N ASP A 69 -4.70 2.62 10.31
CA ASP A 69 -4.10 1.77 11.36
C ASP A 69 -4.92 1.86 12.66
N VAL A 70 -4.64 0.97 13.62
CA VAL A 70 -5.32 0.90 14.93
C VAL A 70 -4.45 1.34 16.12
N GLY A 71 -3.22 1.78 15.88
CA GLY A 71 -2.34 2.34 16.91
C GLY A 71 -1.65 1.32 17.81
N VAL A 72 -1.68 0.03 17.46
CA VAL A 72 -1.08 -1.05 18.25
C VAL A 72 -0.02 -1.81 17.46
N ARG A 73 1.09 -2.15 18.13
CA ARG A 73 2.28 -2.74 17.48
C ARG A 73 2.03 -4.08 16.80
N PHE A 74 1.08 -4.88 17.30
CA PHE A 74 0.80 -6.20 16.75
C PHE A 74 -0.07 -6.15 15.49
N TYR A 75 -0.52 -4.96 15.09
CA TYR A 75 -1.17 -4.74 13.80
C TYR A 75 -0.11 -4.47 12.72
N THR A 76 -0.19 -5.19 11.60
CA THR A 76 0.95 -5.31 10.67
C THR A 76 1.07 -4.15 9.68
N TYR A 77 0.08 -3.26 9.58
CA TYR A 77 0.04 -2.20 8.57
C TYR A 77 1.15 -1.16 8.72
N ILE A 78 1.50 -0.76 9.94
CA ILE A 78 2.66 0.11 10.18
C ILE A 78 3.99 -0.57 9.81
N THR A 79 4.08 -1.90 9.94
CA THR A 79 5.25 -2.66 9.51
C THR A 79 5.34 -2.68 7.99
N THR A 80 4.21 -2.86 7.30
CA THR A 80 4.13 -2.73 5.84
C THR A 80 4.57 -1.34 5.39
N LEU A 81 4.16 -0.27 6.07
CA LEU A 81 4.61 1.09 5.78
C LEU A 81 6.13 1.23 5.98
N GLY A 82 6.68 0.73 7.07
CA GLY A 82 8.13 0.77 7.34
C GLY A 82 8.95 0.10 6.22
N TYR A 83 8.53 -1.10 5.81
CA TYR A 83 9.15 -1.82 4.70
C TYR A 83 9.01 -1.10 3.36
N LEU A 84 7.84 -0.52 3.09
CA LEU A 84 7.61 0.28 1.89
C LEU A 84 8.53 1.51 1.86
N LEU A 85 8.70 2.21 2.97
CA LEU A 85 9.59 3.37 3.08
C LEU A 85 11.06 2.99 2.86
N GLU A 86 11.51 1.86 3.40
CA GLU A 86 12.87 1.35 3.19
C GLU A 86 13.15 1.05 1.71
N GLU A 87 12.24 0.36 1.02
CA GLU A 87 12.42 0.05 -0.41
C GLU A 87 12.26 1.29 -1.30
N ALA A 88 11.33 2.19 -0.97
CA ALA A 88 11.17 3.47 -1.67
C ALA A 88 12.43 4.34 -1.56
N ALA A 89 13.07 4.39 -0.38
CA ALA A 89 14.32 5.11 -0.17
C ALA A 89 15.44 4.55 -1.06
N LYS A 90 15.57 3.22 -1.19
CA LYS A 90 16.53 2.59 -2.10
C LYS A 90 16.25 2.93 -3.56
N ALA A 91 14.97 2.97 -3.95
CA ALA A 91 14.53 3.33 -5.29
C ALA A 91 14.55 4.85 -5.57
N LYS A 92 14.85 5.69 -4.56
CA LYS A 92 14.76 7.16 -4.63
C LYS A 92 13.37 7.65 -5.04
N LEU A 93 12.35 6.94 -4.58
CA LEU A 93 10.96 7.18 -4.91
C LEU A 93 10.30 8.03 -3.80
N PRO A 94 9.67 9.17 -4.12
CA PRO A 94 8.93 9.93 -3.13
C PRO A 94 7.73 9.13 -2.63
N VAL A 95 7.47 9.22 -1.32
CA VAL A 95 6.33 8.58 -0.66
C VAL A 95 5.44 9.66 -0.05
N PHE A 96 4.17 9.63 -0.39
CA PHE A 96 3.12 10.49 0.16
C PHE A 96 2.27 9.68 1.13
N ILE A 97 2.29 10.06 2.40
CA ILE A 97 1.45 9.45 3.43
C ILE A 97 0.22 10.33 3.59
N LEU A 98 -0.96 9.78 3.27
CA LEU A 98 -2.24 10.43 3.54
C LEU A 98 -2.62 10.10 4.98
N ASP A 99 -2.23 11.01 5.88
CA ASP A 99 -2.32 10.78 7.31
C ASP A 99 -3.74 10.48 7.78
N ARG A 100 -3.85 9.64 8.81
CA ARG A 100 -5.12 9.18 9.38
C ARG A 100 -5.04 9.19 10.90
N ALA A 101 -6.16 9.50 11.55
CA ALA A 101 -6.22 9.57 13.00
C ALA A 101 -5.89 8.21 13.64
N ASN A 102 -5.12 8.23 14.73
CA ASN A 102 -4.93 7.05 15.57
C ASN A 102 -6.22 6.81 16.39
N PRO A 103 -6.92 5.68 16.21
CA PRO A 103 -8.23 5.46 16.83
C PRO A 103 -8.15 5.23 18.35
N ILE A 104 -6.97 4.89 18.88
CA ILE A 104 -6.79 4.75 20.33
C ILE A 104 -6.34 6.05 21.00
N ASN A 105 -6.42 7.19 20.32
CA ASN A 105 -5.89 8.52 20.68
C ASN A 105 -4.38 8.72 20.37
N GLY A 106 -3.85 9.91 20.66
CA GLY A 106 -2.42 10.22 20.60
C GLY A 106 -1.88 10.77 21.92
N VAL A 107 -2.53 10.42 23.03
CA VAL A 107 -2.26 10.94 24.37
C VAL A 107 -2.26 9.78 25.37
N ASP A 108 -1.33 9.81 26.31
CA ASP A 108 -1.44 8.98 27.52
C ASP A 108 -2.66 9.39 28.36
#